data_AF-A0A7X6TR37-F1
#
_entry.id   AF-A0A7X6TR37-F1
#
_cell.length_a   1.000
_cell.length_b   1.000
_cell.length_c   1.000
_cell.angle_alpha   90.00
_cell.angle_beta   90.00
_cell.angle_gamma   90.00
#
_symmetry.space_group_name_H-M   'P 1'
#
loop_
_entity.id
_entity.type
_entity.pdbx_description
1 polymer ?
#
loop_
_entity_poly.entity_id
_entity_poly.type
_entity_poly.pdbx_seq_one_letter_code
_entity_poly.pdbx_strand_id
1 'polypeptide(L)'
;LKGEMNIGVIEADVDSDVDARTVQEAGAKAVQMHTGGLCHLDATMARAGIDELEVEGLDLVFLENIGNLICPVGYDTGAMKNIAILSVPEGDDKPLKYPMIFAKVDALLISKIDTMPYFDFDMEQLKKHIQRLNPTLKILPISSKTGEGMEDWIDWIRKGMGEENNG
;
A
#
# COMPACT_ATOMS: atom_id res chain seq x y z
N LEU A 1 -7.47 8.31 11.69
CA LEU A 1 -7.47 9.06 10.41
C LEU A 1 -8.83 9.66 10.06
N LYS A 2 -9.95 8.92 10.12
CA LYS A 2 -11.27 9.52 9.90
C LYS A 2 -11.54 10.64 10.93
N GLY A 3 -11.81 11.85 10.44
CA GLY A 3 -11.96 13.04 11.27
C GLY A 3 -10.65 13.75 11.63
N GLU A 4 -9.49 13.19 11.25
CA GLU A 4 -8.17 13.83 11.33
C GLU A 4 -7.75 14.39 9.96
N MET A 5 -8.07 13.69 8.86
CA MET A 5 -7.64 14.04 7.50
C MET A 5 -8.77 13.84 6.47
N ASN A 6 -8.76 14.66 5.42
CA ASN A 6 -9.56 14.47 4.21
C ASN A 6 -8.84 13.51 3.26
N ILE A 7 -9.41 12.32 3.07
CA ILE A 7 -8.76 11.22 2.34
C ILE A 7 -9.44 11.01 1.00
N GLY A 8 -8.63 10.91 -0.05
CA GLY A 8 -9.04 10.41 -1.36
C GLY A 8 -8.35 9.08 -1.72
N VAL A 9 -8.95 8.33 -2.62
CA VAL A 9 -8.42 7.07 -3.13
C VAL A 9 -8.58 7.00 -4.64
N ILE A 10 -7.51 6.60 -5.32
CA ILE A 10 -7.52 6.30 -6.75
C ILE A 10 -7.26 4.80 -6.86
N GLU A 11 -8.28 4.08 -7.30
CA GLU A 11 -8.24 2.63 -7.49
C GLU A 11 -7.90 2.31 -8.95
N ALA A 12 -6.88 1.50 -9.18
CA ALA A 12 -6.51 1.08 -10.53
C ALA A 12 -6.70 -0.43 -10.71
N ASP A 13 -7.77 -0.78 -11.39
CA ASP A 13 -8.09 -2.17 -11.72
C ASP A 13 -8.51 -2.31 -13.18
N VAL A 14 -8.52 -3.55 -13.67
CA VAL A 14 -8.81 -3.87 -15.06
C VAL A 14 -10.30 -3.63 -15.37
N ASP A 15 -11.22 -4.01 -14.47
CA ASP A 15 -12.66 -3.98 -14.80
C ASP A 15 -13.64 -4.02 -13.59
N SER A 16 -13.19 -3.75 -12.36
CA SER A 16 -14.05 -3.85 -11.18
C SER A 16 -14.16 -2.54 -10.39
N ASP A 17 -15.40 -2.12 -10.11
CA ASP A 17 -15.71 -0.93 -9.29
C ASP A 17 -15.90 -1.30 -7.80
N VAL A 18 -15.57 -2.54 -7.43
CA VAL A 18 -15.90 -3.10 -6.11
C VAL A 18 -15.12 -2.38 -5.02
N ASP A 19 -13.86 -2.08 -5.28
CA ASP A 19 -12.95 -1.46 -4.31
C ASP A 19 -13.29 0.01 -4.10
N ALA A 20 -13.48 0.77 -5.19
CA ALA A 20 -13.90 2.17 -5.12
C ALA A 20 -15.21 2.35 -4.35
N ARG A 21 -16.21 1.49 -4.56
CA ARG A 21 -17.48 1.55 -3.81
C ARG A 21 -17.29 1.25 -2.32
N THR A 22 -16.46 0.26 -1.99
CA THR A 22 -16.17 -0.11 -0.59
C THR A 22 -15.52 1.06 0.17
N VAL A 23 -14.60 1.76 -0.48
CA VAL A 23 -13.93 2.94 0.07
C VAL A 23 -14.89 4.13 0.24
N GLN A 24 -15.78 4.35 -0.74
CA GLN A 24 -16.82 5.38 -0.65
C GLN A 24 -17.79 5.11 0.51
N GLU A 25 -18.17 3.84 0.73
CA GLU A 25 -19.01 3.44 1.87
C GLU A 25 -18.32 3.69 3.23
N ALA A 26 -16.99 3.63 3.29
CA ALA A 26 -16.21 4.01 4.48
C ALA A 26 -16.16 5.54 4.72
N GLY A 27 -16.47 6.33 3.68
CA GLY A 27 -16.61 7.79 3.71
C GLY A 27 -15.46 8.56 3.08
N ALA A 28 -14.57 7.91 2.32
CA ALA A 28 -13.52 8.60 1.56
C ALA A 28 -13.99 8.92 0.13
N LYS A 29 -13.39 9.95 -0.48
CA LYS A 29 -13.61 10.23 -1.92
C LYS A 29 -12.83 9.18 -2.71
N ALA A 30 -13.46 8.47 -3.64
CA ALA A 30 -12.75 7.48 -4.45
C ALA A 30 -13.15 7.55 -5.92
N VAL A 31 -12.17 7.33 -6.80
CA VAL A 31 -12.35 7.20 -8.26
C VAL A 31 -11.75 5.89 -8.74
N GLN A 32 -12.40 5.28 -9.73
CA GLN A 32 -11.95 4.04 -10.36
C GLN A 32 -11.28 4.37 -11.70
N MET A 33 -10.04 3.93 -11.87
CA MET A 33 -9.30 4.02 -13.11
C MET A 33 -9.29 2.67 -13.82
N HIS A 34 -9.94 2.60 -14.98
CA HIS A 34 -9.85 1.43 -15.85
C HIS A 34 -8.51 1.45 -16.59
N THR A 35 -7.65 0.48 -16.29
CA THR A 35 -6.29 0.42 -16.83
C THR A 35 -6.21 -0.15 -18.25
N GLY A 36 -7.34 -0.62 -18.80
CA GLY A 36 -7.42 -1.12 -20.18
C GLY A 36 -6.58 -2.37 -20.43
N GLY A 37 -6.30 -3.15 -19.39
CA GLY A 37 -5.48 -4.37 -19.44
C GLY A 37 -3.98 -4.17 -19.20
N LEU A 38 -3.56 -2.97 -18.79
CA LEU A 38 -2.20 -2.74 -18.31
C LEU A 38 -1.96 -3.46 -16.97
N CYS A 39 -0.69 -3.76 -16.67
CA CYS A 39 -0.27 -4.46 -15.45
C CYS A 39 0.33 -3.54 -14.37
N HIS A 40 0.31 -2.23 -14.59
CA HIS A 40 0.86 -1.21 -13.69
C HIS A 40 0.17 0.15 -13.92
N LEU A 41 0.33 1.04 -12.95
CA LEU A 41 0.15 2.48 -13.08
C LEU A 41 1.46 3.19 -13.42
N ASP A 42 1.37 4.24 -14.22
CA ASP A 42 2.44 5.22 -14.45
C ASP A 42 2.02 6.64 -14.01
N ALA A 43 2.93 7.60 -14.06
CA ALA A 43 2.67 8.99 -13.68
C ALA A 43 1.58 9.68 -14.52
N THR A 44 1.38 9.27 -15.78
CA THR A 44 0.33 9.83 -16.64
C THR A 44 -1.03 9.37 -16.14
N MET A 45 -1.15 8.08 -15.82
CA MET A 45 -2.37 7.52 -15.22
C MET A 45 -2.62 8.12 -13.84
N ALA A 46 -1.60 8.20 -12.99
CA ALA A 46 -1.73 8.82 -11.67
C ALA A 46 -2.20 10.28 -11.76
N ARG A 47 -1.68 11.06 -12.73
CA ARG A 47 -2.17 12.42 -12.99
C ARG A 47 -3.64 12.44 -13.38
N ALA A 48 -4.08 11.57 -14.30
CA ALA A 48 -5.47 11.50 -14.71
C ALA A 48 -6.40 11.16 -13.53
N GLY A 49 -6.01 10.21 -12.67
CA GLY A 49 -6.75 9.88 -11.46
C GLY A 49 -6.81 11.04 -10.46
N ILE A 50 -5.73 11.81 -10.32
CA ILE A 50 -5.70 13.03 -9.50
C ILE A 50 -6.68 14.09 -10.04
N ASP A 51 -6.71 14.28 -11.36
CA ASP A 51 -7.59 15.25 -12.00
C ASP A 51 -9.07 14.85 -11.83
N GLU A 52 -9.39 13.56 -11.98
CA GLU A 52 -10.75 13.02 -11.78
C GLU A 52 -11.19 13.03 -10.31
N LEU A 53 -10.26 12.76 -9.39
CA LEU A 53 -10.51 12.79 -7.96
C LEU A 53 -10.77 14.22 -7.46
N GLU A 54 -10.45 15.26 -8.23
CA GLU A 54 -10.50 16.68 -7.85
C GLU A 54 -9.92 16.90 -6.44
N VAL A 55 -8.60 16.78 -6.31
CA VAL A 55 -7.88 16.69 -5.03
C VAL A 55 -7.91 17.95 -4.15
N GLU A 56 -8.61 19.01 -4.56
CA GLU A 56 -8.74 20.23 -3.76
C GLU A 56 -9.36 19.94 -2.38
N GLY A 57 -8.64 20.28 -1.31
CA GLY A 57 -9.06 20.05 0.07
C GLY A 57 -8.75 18.67 0.63
N LEU A 58 -8.11 17.77 -0.15
CA LEU A 58 -7.60 16.51 0.36
C LEU A 58 -6.22 16.68 1.00
N ASP A 59 -5.99 16.00 2.11
CA ASP A 59 -4.70 15.97 2.82
C ASP A 59 -3.87 14.74 2.41
N LEU A 60 -4.55 13.63 2.09
CA LEU A 60 -3.93 12.35 1.75
C LEU A 60 -4.67 11.70 0.59
N VAL A 61 -3.92 11.21 -0.39
CA VAL A 61 -4.44 10.39 -1.49
C VAL A 61 -3.74 9.04 -1.48
N PHE A 62 -4.51 7.97 -1.38
CA PHE A 62 -4.03 6.61 -1.64
C PHE A 62 -4.14 6.31 -3.13
N LEU A 63 -3.07 5.78 -3.71
CA LEU A 63 -3.06 5.27 -5.06
C LEU A 63 -2.89 3.75 -4.99
N GLU A 64 -3.99 3.02 -5.15
CA GLU A 64 -3.95 1.56 -5.22
C GLU A 64 -3.54 1.15 -6.63
N ASN A 65 -2.40 0.48 -6.73
CA ASN A 65 -1.86 -0.02 -7.99
C ASN A 65 -2.42 -1.42 -8.28
N ILE A 66 -2.30 -1.85 -9.52
CA ILE A 66 -2.69 -3.21 -9.92
C ILE A 66 -1.88 -4.24 -9.14
N GLY A 67 -2.54 -5.29 -8.65
CA GLY A 67 -1.93 -6.38 -7.87
C GLY A 67 -0.82 -7.13 -8.63
N ASN A 68 0.40 -6.62 -8.57
CA ASN A 68 1.56 -7.14 -9.31
C ASN A 68 2.88 -6.77 -8.63
N LEU A 69 3.73 -7.76 -8.33
CA LEU A 69 5.04 -7.54 -7.69
C LEU A 69 6.20 -7.31 -8.68
N ILE A 70 5.92 -7.33 -9.99
CA ILE A 70 6.92 -7.22 -11.07
C ILE A 70 6.77 -5.90 -11.82
N CYS A 71 5.63 -5.69 -12.49
CA CYS A 71 5.46 -4.56 -13.41
C CYS A 71 5.64 -3.19 -12.73
N PRO A 72 5.02 -2.90 -11.56
CA PRO A 72 5.01 -1.55 -10.98
C PRO A 72 6.40 -0.98 -10.67
N VAL A 73 7.39 -1.84 -10.43
CA VAL A 73 8.78 -1.46 -10.12
C VAL A 73 9.39 -0.56 -11.19
N GLY A 74 8.98 -0.70 -12.46
CA GLY A 74 9.51 0.04 -13.58
C GLY A 74 8.93 1.46 -13.77
N TYR A 75 7.90 1.82 -13.02
CA TYR A 75 7.07 2.98 -13.32
C TYR A 75 6.92 3.86 -12.08
N ASP A 76 7.34 5.11 -12.22
CA ASP A 76 7.10 6.13 -11.21
C ASP A 76 5.69 6.67 -11.38
N THR A 77 4.94 6.75 -10.27
CA THR A 77 3.60 7.31 -10.20
C THR A 77 3.59 8.75 -9.68
N GLY A 78 4.74 9.26 -9.21
CA GLY A 78 4.85 10.53 -8.52
C GLY A 78 4.43 10.48 -7.04
N ALA A 79 4.22 9.28 -6.48
CA ALA A 79 3.87 9.11 -5.08
C ALA A 79 5.01 9.54 -4.14
N MET A 80 4.67 10.23 -3.04
CA MET A 80 5.64 10.63 -2.01
C MET A 80 6.19 9.44 -1.22
N LYS A 81 5.36 8.42 -1.05
CA LYS A 81 5.67 7.18 -0.33
C LYS A 81 5.12 5.99 -1.07
N ASN A 82 5.94 4.96 -1.21
CA ASN A 82 5.56 3.69 -1.83
C ASN A 82 5.49 2.61 -0.76
N ILE A 83 4.38 1.85 -0.74
CA ILE A 83 4.19 0.74 0.20
C ILE A 83 3.97 -0.54 -0.60
N ALA A 84 4.63 -1.62 -0.19
CA ALA A 84 4.28 -2.97 -0.63
C ALA A 84 3.45 -3.67 0.45
N ILE A 85 2.49 -4.48 0.03
CA ILE A 85 1.74 -5.36 0.92
C ILE A 85 2.08 -6.79 0.53
N LEU A 86 2.48 -7.60 1.52
CA LEU A 86 2.71 -9.03 1.37
C LEU A 86 1.89 -9.75 2.42
N SER A 87 0.98 -10.63 2.02
CA SER A 87 0.20 -11.40 2.99
C SER A 87 0.92 -12.67 3.44
N VAL A 88 0.67 -13.09 4.69
CA VAL A 88 1.20 -14.35 5.23
C VAL A 88 0.94 -15.56 4.31
N PRO A 89 -0.26 -15.75 3.74
CA PRO A 89 -0.52 -16.87 2.82
C PRO A 89 0.33 -16.88 1.55
N GLU A 90 0.90 -15.75 1.13
CA GLU A 90 1.78 -15.71 -0.04
C GLU A 90 3.15 -16.34 0.24
N GLY A 91 3.64 -16.30 1.49
CA GLY A 91 4.90 -16.89 1.93
C GLY A 91 6.07 -15.90 2.08
N ASP A 92 6.99 -16.21 3.01
CA ASP A 92 8.14 -15.37 3.38
C ASP A 92 9.27 -15.34 2.34
N ASP A 93 9.16 -16.15 1.29
CA ASP A 93 10.14 -16.27 0.21
C ASP A 93 10.01 -15.18 -0.88
N LYS A 94 8.94 -14.39 -0.86
CA LYS A 94 8.66 -13.37 -1.89
C LYS A 94 9.76 -12.33 -2.06
N PRO A 95 10.44 -11.86 -0.99
CA PRO A 95 11.60 -10.97 -1.15
C PRO A 95 12.74 -11.56 -2.00
N LEU A 96 12.94 -12.88 -1.99
CA LEU A 96 13.93 -13.53 -2.85
C LEU A 96 13.47 -13.61 -4.30
N LYS A 97 12.16 -13.85 -4.52
CA LYS A 97 11.57 -14.01 -5.84
C LYS A 97 11.34 -12.69 -6.57
N TYR A 98 11.03 -11.63 -5.82
CA TYR A 98 10.68 -10.31 -6.36
C TYR A 98 11.53 -9.19 -5.71
N PRO A 99 12.87 -9.28 -5.74
CA PRO A 99 13.73 -8.41 -4.93
C PRO A 99 13.55 -6.92 -5.23
N MET A 100 13.20 -6.57 -6.47
CA MET A 100 13.18 -5.18 -6.91
C MET A 100 12.05 -4.35 -6.30
N ILE A 101 10.87 -4.94 -6.01
CA ILE A 101 9.79 -4.17 -5.37
C ILE A 101 10.17 -3.83 -3.93
N PHE A 102 10.69 -4.80 -3.18
CA PHE A 102 11.11 -4.61 -1.79
C PHE A 102 12.33 -3.68 -1.66
N ALA A 103 13.17 -3.61 -2.70
CA ALA A 103 14.29 -2.68 -2.76
C ALA A 103 13.85 -1.20 -2.95
N LYS A 104 12.64 -0.94 -3.45
CA LYS A 104 12.19 0.40 -3.86
C LYS A 104 11.10 1.03 -2.99
N VAL A 105 10.42 0.26 -2.14
CA VAL A 105 9.36 0.79 -1.27
C VAL A 105 9.91 1.40 0.02
N ASP A 106 9.12 2.28 0.66
CA ASP A 106 9.42 2.92 1.94
C ASP A 106 8.94 2.09 3.14
N ALA A 107 7.87 1.32 2.95
CA ALA A 107 7.32 0.40 3.96
C ALA A 107 6.82 -0.91 3.33
N LEU A 108 6.86 -1.96 4.13
CA LEU A 108 6.31 -3.28 3.83
C LEU A 108 5.28 -3.65 4.89
N LEU A 109 4.02 -3.77 4.49
CA LEU A 109 2.97 -4.33 5.33
C LEU A 109 2.99 -5.85 5.20
N ILE A 110 3.17 -6.56 6.31
CA ILE A 110 2.93 -8.00 6.37
C ILE A 110 1.50 -8.21 6.81
N SER A 111 0.60 -8.49 5.87
CA SER A 111 -0.84 -8.56 6.15
C SER A 111 -1.31 -9.96 6.52
N LYS A 112 -2.49 -10.04 7.15
CA LYS A 112 -3.14 -11.30 7.56
C LYS A 112 -2.31 -12.10 8.58
N ILE A 113 -1.64 -11.42 9.52
CA ILE A 113 -0.82 -12.08 10.56
C ILE A 113 -1.64 -13.01 11.46
N ASP A 114 -2.95 -12.80 11.56
CA ASP A 114 -3.88 -13.71 12.22
C ASP A 114 -3.92 -15.11 11.60
N THR A 115 -3.41 -15.27 10.38
CA THR A 115 -3.31 -16.55 9.69
C THR A 115 -1.99 -17.28 9.88
N MET A 116 -0.99 -16.69 10.55
CA MET A 116 0.32 -17.33 10.78
C MET A 116 0.24 -18.75 11.37
N PRO A 117 -0.69 -19.10 12.28
CA PRO A 117 -0.80 -20.47 12.77
C PRO A 117 -1.14 -21.53 11.71
N TYR A 118 -1.57 -21.13 10.51
CA TYR A 118 -1.97 -22.02 9.42
C TYR A 118 -0.96 -22.08 8.26
N PHE A 119 0.10 -21.26 8.30
CA PHE A 119 1.10 -21.17 7.24
C PHE A 119 2.51 -21.23 7.82
N ASP A 120 3.42 -21.90 7.12
CA ASP A 120 4.85 -21.97 7.48
C ASP A 120 5.55 -20.66 7.08
N PHE A 121 5.14 -19.54 7.68
CA PHE A 121 5.68 -18.22 7.40
C PHE A 121 6.75 -17.84 8.43
N ASP A 122 8.01 -17.69 8.00
CA ASP A 122 9.11 -17.28 8.86
C ASP A 122 9.38 -15.77 8.78
N MET A 123 8.87 -15.04 9.79
CA MET A 123 9.05 -13.59 9.90
C MET A 123 10.52 -13.16 10.02
N GLU A 124 11.36 -13.97 10.67
CA GLU A 124 12.78 -13.62 10.86
C GLU A 124 13.58 -13.84 9.58
N GLN A 125 13.27 -14.87 8.81
CA GLN A 125 13.86 -15.08 7.49
C GLN A 125 13.45 -13.99 6.51
N LEU A 126 12.17 -13.61 6.49
CA LEU A 126 11.71 -12.46 5.71
C LEU A 126 12.49 -11.20 6.06
N LYS A 127 12.59 -10.86 7.35
CA LYS A 127 13.33 -9.66 7.81
C LYS A 127 14.78 -9.68 7.34
N LYS A 128 15.47 -10.82 7.42
CA LYS A 128 16.85 -10.95 6.92
C LYS A 128 16.96 -10.73 5.41
N HIS A 129 16.01 -11.24 4.63
CA HIS A 129 16.00 -11.00 3.18
C HIS A 129 15.75 -9.54 2.86
N ILE A 130 14.75 -8.94 3.50
CA ILE A 130 14.43 -7.51 3.33
C ILE A 130 15.61 -6.63 3.71
N GLN A 131 16.26 -6.87 4.85
CA GLN A 131 17.38 -6.06 5.33
C GLN A 131 18.56 -6.04 4.34
N ARG A 132 18.77 -7.12 3.57
CA ARG A 132 19.79 -7.17 2.52
C ARG A 132 19.42 -6.34 1.28
N LEU A 133 18.14 -6.21 0.99
CA LEU A 133 17.62 -5.48 -0.18
C LEU A 133 17.44 -4.00 0.13
N ASN A 134 16.88 -3.68 1.29
CA ASN A 134 16.53 -2.34 1.73
C ASN A 134 16.69 -2.23 3.26
N PRO A 135 17.89 -1.84 3.76
CA PRO A 135 18.17 -1.76 5.19
C PRO A 135 17.32 -0.73 5.94
N THR A 136 16.74 0.23 5.23
CA THR A 136 15.89 1.30 5.77
C THR A 136 14.39 0.97 5.73
N LEU A 137 14.01 -0.16 5.12
CA LEU A 137 12.60 -0.51 4.94
C LEU A 137 11.91 -0.72 6.29
N LYS A 138 10.79 -0.01 6.51
CA LYS A 138 9.96 -0.26 7.68
C LYS A 138 9.04 -1.45 7.43
N ILE A 139 9.21 -2.52 8.20
CA ILE A 139 8.31 -3.69 8.18
C ILE A 139 7.24 -3.50 9.26
N LEU A 140 5.97 -3.63 8.88
CA LEU A 140 4.80 -3.44 9.75
C LEU A 140 3.87 -4.67 9.66
N PRO A 141 3.90 -5.57 10.64
CA PRO A 141 2.97 -6.69 10.70
C PRO A 141 1.57 -6.20 11.07
N ILE A 142 0.54 -6.58 10.29
CA ILE A 142 -0.84 -6.13 10.50
C ILE A 142 -1.88 -7.25 10.30
N SER A 143 -3.02 -7.12 10.98
CA SER A 143 -4.26 -7.83 10.66
C SER A 143 -5.43 -6.87 10.66
N SER A 144 -6.03 -6.65 9.49
CA SER A 144 -7.28 -5.90 9.36
C SER A 144 -8.47 -6.61 10.02
N LYS A 145 -8.35 -7.91 10.31
CA LYS A 145 -9.40 -8.70 10.96
C LYS A 145 -9.40 -8.52 12.48
N THR A 146 -8.22 -8.52 13.11
CA THR A 146 -8.10 -8.38 14.57
C THR A 146 -7.82 -6.94 15.00
N GLY A 147 -7.36 -6.09 14.09
CA GLY A 147 -6.87 -4.74 14.36
C GLY A 147 -5.41 -4.68 14.80
N GLU A 148 -4.74 -5.83 14.96
CA GLU A 148 -3.33 -5.88 15.37
C GLU A 148 -2.44 -5.14 14.38
N GLY A 149 -1.52 -4.31 14.88
CA GLY A 149 -0.56 -3.53 14.09
C GLY A 149 -1.14 -2.35 13.30
N MET A 150 -2.47 -2.16 13.29
CA MET A 150 -3.10 -1.06 12.54
C MET A 150 -2.72 0.31 13.09
N GLU A 151 -2.53 0.48 14.40
CA GLU A 151 -2.10 1.76 14.98
C GLU A 151 -0.67 2.11 14.55
N ASP A 152 0.26 1.15 14.57
CA ASP A 152 1.64 1.36 14.11
C ASP A 152 1.70 1.76 12.62
N TRP A 153 0.79 1.19 11.82
CA TRP A 153 0.62 1.56 10.42
C TRP A 153 0.09 2.99 10.26
N ILE A 154 -0.96 3.34 10.99
CA ILE A 154 -1.54 4.69 10.96
C ILE A 154 -0.53 5.74 11.43
N ASP A 155 0.23 5.45 12.49
CA ASP A 155 1.29 6.33 12.99
C ASP A 155 2.43 6.52 11.98
N TRP A 156 2.74 5.49 11.20
CA TRP A 156 3.72 5.63 10.11
C TRP A 156 3.22 6.59 9.03
N ILE A 157 1.93 6.56 8.68
CA ILE A 157 1.30 7.51 7.75
C ILE A 157 1.38 8.93 8.32
N ARG A 158 0.95 9.14 9.57
CA ARG A 158 0.96 10.46 10.24
C ARG A 158 2.36 11.10 10.19
N LYS A 159 3.39 10.31 10.54
CA LYS A 159 4.80 10.75 10.46
C LYS A 159 5.22 11.11 9.03
N GLY A 160 4.76 10.34 8.03
CA GLY A 160 5.01 10.61 6.62
C GLY A 160 4.40 11.93 6.13
N MET A 161 3.33 12.40 6.78
CA MET A 161 2.67 13.68 6.50
C MET A 161 3.27 14.86 7.26
N GLY A 162 4.30 14.64 8.09
CA GLY A 162 4.95 15.69 8.89
C GLY A 162 4.23 15.99 10.20
N GLU A 163 3.25 15.18 10.60
CA GLU A 163 2.65 15.22 11.94
C GLU A 163 3.51 14.39 12.90
N GLU A 164 4.50 15.03 13.51
CA GLU A 164 5.15 14.45 14.70
C GLU A 164 4.15 14.55 15.87
N ASN A 165 3.76 13.40 16.44
CA ASN A 165 3.01 13.32 17.68
C ASN A 165 3.75 14.15 18.75
N ASN A 166 3.30 15.39 18.97
CA ASN A 166 3.62 16.18 20.16
C ASN A 166 2.87 15.54 21.34
N GLY A 167 3.38 14.39 21.79
CA GLY A 167 3.05 13.78 23.08
C GLY A 167 4.02 14.24 24.15
#